data_AF-A0A930EVZ7-F1
#
_entry.id   AF-A0A930EVZ7-F1
#
_cell.length_a   1.000
_cell.length_b   1.000
_cell.length_c   1.000
_cell.angle_alpha   90.00
_cell.angle_beta   90.00
_cell.angle_gamma   90.00
#
_symmetry.space_group_name_H-M   'P 1'
#
loop_
_entity.id
_entity.type
_entity.pdbx_description
1 polymer ?
#
loop_
_entity_poly.entity_id
_entity_poly.type
_entity_poly.pdbx_seq_one_letter_code
_entity_poly.pdbx_strand_id
1 'polypeptide(L)'
;NTLQGHLQEFPEGPAVTFTASYLDPSVANDAIVAYYMHPPIDDFANNVIKINGDNVNSTNEMYSTLAHEGFPGHLFQITWYLNTNPNPLRTQLSNIGYTEGWAMYCEDVSWAYSDLNDGAKEENRINTNLNYILPAQADFLVNGMGWDEKKLGKYYESLGLNASAASNVMSAVTQEPGSIVPYGIGLTYYLHFRDQAQSALGKKYDVVEFNRMLLTHGDRPFDIVQKDLEKYLEASGASATTPSSNKPFVNPGKIGLWVSLAATVLILVVVFVRKRRENNYQ
;
A
#
# COMPACT_ATOMS: atom_id res chain seq x y z
N ASN A 1 15.75 -12.50 -11.30
CA ASN A 1 14.95 -13.19 -10.27
C ASN A 1 13.71 -12.37 -10.04
N THR A 2 12.60 -12.77 -10.66
CA THR A 2 11.30 -12.12 -10.49
C THR A 2 10.79 -12.41 -9.08
N LEU A 3 10.13 -11.45 -8.44
CA LEU A 3 9.46 -11.61 -7.15
C LEU A 3 8.52 -12.83 -7.09
N GLN A 4 8.07 -13.30 -8.26
CA GLN A 4 7.26 -14.50 -8.47
C GLN A 4 7.79 -15.75 -7.72
N GLY A 5 9.10 -15.91 -7.57
CA GLY A 5 9.70 -17.04 -6.84
C GLY A 5 9.69 -16.92 -5.31
N HIS A 6 9.32 -15.76 -4.77
CA HIS A 6 9.36 -15.42 -3.34
C HIS A 6 7.96 -15.19 -2.75
N LEU A 7 6.89 -15.47 -3.50
CA LEU A 7 5.49 -15.24 -3.13
C LEU A 7 4.91 -16.26 -2.13
N GLN A 8 5.68 -16.78 -1.19
CA GLN A 8 5.20 -17.82 -0.25
C GLN A 8 4.06 -17.34 0.66
N GLU A 9 3.88 -16.02 0.80
CA GLU A 9 2.76 -15.43 1.54
C GLU A 9 1.49 -15.20 0.68
N PHE A 10 1.54 -15.50 -0.61
CA PHE A 10 0.44 -15.29 -1.55
C PHE A 10 -0.07 -16.63 -2.08
N PRO A 11 -1.37 -16.71 -2.42
CA PRO A 11 -1.90 -17.91 -3.03
C PRO A 11 -1.25 -18.16 -4.39
N GLU A 12 -1.17 -19.43 -4.80
CA GLU A 12 -0.75 -19.78 -6.16
C GLU A 12 -1.71 -19.14 -7.17
N GLY A 13 -1.19 -18.23 -7.99
CA GLY A 13 -1.95 -17.50 -8.99
C GLY A 13 -2.07 -18.24 -10.33
N PRO A 14 -2.92 -17.73 -11.23
CA PRO A 14 -3.06 -18.30 -12.56
C PRO A 14 -1.77 -18.22 -13.37
N ALA A 15 -1.54 -19.22 -14.24
CA ALA A 15 -0.40 -19.22 -15.15
C ALA A 15 -0.59 -18.14 -16.23
N VAL A 16 0.14 -17.03 -16.10
CA VAL A 16 0.11 -15.90 -17.05
C VAL A 16 1.52 -15.58 -17.54
N THR A 17 1.60 -15.03 -18.76
CA THR A 17 2.86 -14.51 -19.30
C THR A 17 2.90 -13.00 -19.15
N PHE A 18 4.11 -12.46 -18.99
CA PHE A 18 4.29 -11.01 -18.99
C PHE A 18 5.58 -10.61 -19.68
N THR A 19 5.58 -9.42 -20.27
CA THR A 19 6.76 -8.81 -20.87
C THR A 19 7.06 -7.49 -20.16
N ALA A 20 8.29 -7.34 -19.68
CA ALA A 20 8.81 -6.04 -19.27
C ALA A 20 9.39 -5.34 -20.50
N SER A 21 8.93 -4.12 -20.80
CA SER A 21 9.43 -3.34 -21.94
C SER A 21 9.68 -1.90 -21.53
N TYR A 22 10.70 -1.29 -22.11
CA TYR A 22 10.99 0.12 -21.84
C TYR A 22 9.92 1.05 -22.42
N LEU A 23 9.73 2.18 -21.76
CA LEU A 23 8.90 3.26 -22.26
C LEU A 23 9.52 3.89 -23.51
N ASP A 24 8.65 4.38 -24.38
CA ASP A 24 9.09 5.23 -25.47
C ASP A 24 9.57 6.57 -24.86
N PRO A 25 10.75 7.08 -25.26
CA PRO A 25 11.28 8.34 -24.71
C PRO A 25 10.32 9.53 -24.86
N SER A 26 9.41 9.51 -25.84
CA SER A 26 8.44 10.58 -26.06
C SER A 26 7.36 10.69 -24.97
N VAL A 27 7.16 9.64 -24.18
CA VAL A 27 6.18 9.60 -23.08
C VAL A 27 6.83 9.38 -21.70
N ALA A 28 8.16 9.24 -21.67
CA ALA A 28 8.91 9.16 -20.42
C ALA A 28 8.82 10.50 -19.68
N ASN A 29 8.52 10.43 -18.38
CA ASN A 29 8.59 11.58 -17.49
C ASN A 29 9.14 11.16 -16.13
N ASP A 30 9.65 12.14 -15.38
CA ASP A 30 10.33 11.93 -14.09
C ASP A 30 9.42 11.35 -13.00
N ALA A 31 8.10 11.41 -13.17
CA ALA A 31 7.11 10.90 -12.23
C ALA A 31 6.77 9.42 -12.44
N ILE A 32 7.21 8.80 -13.54
CA ILE A 32 6.92 7.40 -13.87
C ILE A 32 8.22 6.60 -13.75
N VAL A 33 8.24 5.61 -12.84
CA VAL A 33 9.31 4.60 -12.75
C VAL A 33 8.92 3.35 -13.52
N ALA A 34 7.70 2.85 -13.32
CA ALA A 34 7.09 1.80 -14.12
C ALA A 34 5.56 1.92 -14.05
N TYR A 35 4.85 1.22 -14.93
CA TYR A 35 3.41 1.00 -14.80
C TYR A 35 2.96 -0.30 -15.48
N TYR A 36 1.93 -0.92 -14.94
CA TYR A 36 1.24 -2.07 -15.52
C TYR A 36 0.18 -1.64 -16.54
N MET A 37 0.21 -2.24 -17.73
CA MET A 37 -0.86 -2.03 -18.71
C MET A 37 -1.95 -3.09 -18.53
N HIS A 38 -3.18 -2.64 -18.28
CA HIS A 38 -4.33 -3.51 -18.26
C HIS A 38 -4.43 -4.26 -19.60
N PRO A 39 -4.54 -5.60 -19.58
CA PRO A 39 -4.68 -6.38 -20.79
C PRO A 39 -5.99 -6.05 -21.52
N PRO A 40 -6.03 -6.20 -22.86
CA PRO A 40 -7.28 -6.18 -23.60
C PRO A 40 -8.30 -7.18 -23.03
N ILE A 41 -9.60 -6.86 -23.14
CA ILE A 41 -10.67 -7.71 -22.60
C ILE A 41 -10.74 -9.10 -23.25
N ASP A 42 -10.13 -9.27 -24.42
CA ASP A 42 -10.05 -10.49 -25.20
C ASP A 42 -8.68 -11.17 -25.15
N ASP A 43 -7.70 -10.60 -24.44
CA ASP A 43 -6.35 -11.16 -24.29
C ASP A 43 -5.75 -10.91 -22.89
N PHE A 44 -6.22 -11.69 -21.91
CA PHE A 44 -5.74 -11.61 -20.53
C PHE A 44 -4.42 -12.37 -20.28
N ALA A 45 -3.93 -13.11 -21.27
CA ALA A 45 -2.73 -13.93 -21.12
C ALA A 45 -1.46 -13.12 -21.32
N ASN A 46 -1.49 -12.14 -22.25
CA ASN A 46 -0.33 -11.34 -22.62
C ASN A 46 -0.28 -10.02 -21.85
N ASN A 47 0.43 -10.02 -20.73
CA ASN A 47 0.51 -8.87 -19.83
C ASN A 47 1.78 -8.04 -20.06
N VAL A 48 1.74 -6.73 -19.84
CA VAL A 48 2.89 -5.85 -20.10
C VAL A 48 3.16 -4.91 -18.92
N ILE A 49 4.41 -4.91 -18.45
CA ILE A 49 4.94 -3.91 -17.52
C ILE A 49 5.83 -2.96 -18.32
N LYS A 50 5.54 -1.67 -18.21
CA LYS A 50 6.33 -0.59 -18.82
C LYS A 50 7.31 -0.05 -17.80
N ILE A 51 8.58 0.10 -18.18
CA ILE A 51 9.65 0.59 -17.29
C ILE A 51 10.24 1.86 -17.89
N ASN A 52 10.35 2.91 -17.09
CA ASN A 52 11.09 4.10 -17.47
C ASN A 52 12.58 3.89 -17.19
N GLY A 53 13.36 3.57 -18.23
CA GLY A 53 14.79 3.28 -18.07
C GLY A 53 15.60 4.46 -17.52
N ASP A 54 15.14 5.69 -17.77
CA ASP A 54 15.86 6.90 -17.36
C ASP A 54 15.69 7.22 -15.86
N ASN A 55 14.69 6.63 -15.19
CA ASN A 55 14.39 6.84 -13.77
C ASN A 55 14.79 5.65 -12.88
N VAL A 56 15.65 4.76 -13.38
CA VAL A 56 16.07 3.56 -12.66
C VAL A 56 17.50 3.76 -12.19
N ASN A 57 17.68 4.19 -10.93
CA ASN A 57 19.01 4.45 -10.39
C ASN A 57 19.60 3.24 -9.66
N SER A 58 18.76 2.31 -9.19
CA SER A 58 19.23 1.08 -8.53
C SER A 58 18.21 -0.06 -8.59
N THR A 59 18.69 -1.30 -8.49
CA THR A 59 17.85 -2.50 -8.37
C THR A 59 16.93 -2.45 -7.15
N ASN A 60 17.34 -1.76 -6.07
CA ASN A 60 16.55 -1.61 -4.85
C ASN A 60 15.36 -0.67 -5.07
N GLU A 61 15.52 0.42 -5.83
CA GLU A 61 14.41 1.33 -6.20
C GLU A 61 13.39 0.65 -7.12
N MET A 62 13.85 -0.27 -7.96
CA MET A 62 12.95 -1.11 -8.76
C MET A 62 12.22 -2.16 -7.94
N TYR A 63 12.72 -2.54 -6.77
CA TYR A 63 12.20 -3.70 -6.06
C TYR A 63 10.74 -3.52 -5.63
N SER A 64 10.43 -2.43 -4.90
CA SER A 64 9.06 -2.11 -4.51
C SER A 64 8.20 -1.80 -5.75
N THR A 65 8.72 -1.04 -6.70
CA THR A 65 8.01 -0.71 -7.94
C THR A 65 7.59 -1.96 -8.73
N LEU A 66 8.47 -2.97 -8.84
CA LEU A 66 8.14 -4.24 -9.50
C LEU A 66 7.15 -5.07 -8.67
N ALA A 67 7.16 -4.95 -7.34
CA ALA A 67 6.14 -5.55 -6.49
C ALA A 67 4.78 -4.88 -6.70
N HIS A 68 4.76 -3.55 -6.87
CA HIS A 68 3.57 -2.74 -7.12
C HIS A 68 2.95 -3.09 -8.48
N GLU A 69 3.73 -3.06 -9.55
CA GLU A 69 3.19 -3.21 -10.91
C GLU A 69 2.99 -4.68 -11.31
N GLY A 70 3.87 -5.55 -10.82
CA GLY A 70 3.95 -6.94 -11.25
C GLY A 70 3.36 -7.90 -10.23
N PHE A 71 4.25 -8.72 -9.68
CA PHE A 71 3.91 -9.75 -8.72
C PHE A 71 4.43 -9.34 -7.33
N PRO A 72 3.57 -9.25 -6.29
CA PRO A 72 2.16 -9.63 -6.24
C PRO A 72 1.15 -8.48 -6.45
N GLY A 73 1.54 -7.31 -6.95
CA GLY A 73 0.69 -6.13 -7.11
C GLY A 73 -0.32 -6.20 -8.26
N HIS A 74 -0.38 -5.16 -9.10
CA HIS A 74 -1.44 -4.95 -10.09
C HIS A 74 -1.65 -6.12 -11.04
N LEU A 75 -0.58 -6.58 -11.70
CA LEU A 75 -0.65 -7.71 -12.62
C LEU A 75 -1.29 -8.92 -11.94
N PHE A 76 -0.78 -9.29 -10.77
CA PHE A 76 -1.28 -10.44 -10.02
C PHE A 76 -2.75 -10.25 -9.60
N GLN A 77 -3.12 -9.08 -9.08
CA GLN A 77 -4.49 -8.78 -8.65
C GLN A 77 -5.50 -8.88 -9.80
N ILE A 78 -5.16 -8.27 -10.94
CA ILE A 78 -6.03 -8.22 -12.12
C ILE A 78 -6.15 -9.60 -12.75
N THR A 79 -5.02 -10.28 -12.99
CA THR A 79 -5.05 -11.62 -13.58
C THR A 79 -5.73 -12.63 -12.67
N TRP A 80 -5.56 -12.54 -11.35
CA TRP A 80 -6.30 -13.33 -10.38
C TRP A 80 -7.81 -13.18 -10.59
N TYR A 81 -8.31 -11.94 -10.57
CA TYR A 81 -9.74 -11.70 -10.66
C TYR A 81 -10.32 -12.15 -12.00
N LEU A 82 -9.63 -11.89 -13.11
CA LEU A 82 -10.07 -12.29 -14.44
C LEU A 82 -10.16 -13.81 -14.59
N ASN A 83 -9.27 -14.56 -13.94
CA ASN A 83 -9.31 -16.03 -13.92
C ASN A 83 -10.48 -16.61 -13.10
N THR A 84 -11.20 -15.79 -12.33
CA THR A 84 -12.47 -16.19 -11.68
C THR A 84 -13.67 -16.18 -12.63
N ASN A 85 -13.45 -15.82 -13.91
CA ASN A 85 -14.49 -15.63 -14.93
C ASN A 85 -15.62 -14.68 -14.45
N PRO A 86 -15.28 -13.43 -14.04
CA PRO A 86 -16.26 -12.51 -13.49
C PRO A 86 -17.21 -12.00 -14.57
N ASN A 87 -18.35 -11.44 -14.14
CA ASN A 87 -19.21 -10.69 -15.07
C ASN A 87 -18.39 -9.55 -15.71
N PRO A 88 -18.37 -9.40 -17.05
CA PRO A 88 -17.60 -8.36 -17.72
C PRO A 88 -17.87 -6.94 -17.21
N LEU A 89 -19.08 -6.64 -16.72
CA LEU A 89 -19.38 -5.33 -16.12
C LEU A 89 -18.54 -5.07 -14.86
N ARG A 90 -18.25 -6.09 -14.07
CA ARG A 90 -17.42 -5.97 -12.86
C ARG A 90 -15.95 -5.67 -13.19
N THR A 91 -15.48 -5.99 -14.39
CA THR A 91 -14.10 -5.67 -14.81
C THR A 91 -13.94 -4.23 -15.29
N GLN A 92 -15.06 -3.51 -15.48
CA GLN A 92 -15.07 -2.10 -15.90
C GLN A 92 -15.29 -1.14 -14.73
N LEU A 93 -15.68 -1.64 -13.56
CA LEU A 93 -15.79 -0.83 -12.35
C LEU A 93 -14.41 -0.68 -11.71
N SER A 94 -14.13 0.52 -11.20
CA SER A 94 -12.86 0.84 -10.55
C SER A 94 -13.10 1.48 -9.19
N ASN A 95 -12.51 0.92 -8.14
CA ASN A 95 -12.32 1.58 -6.85
C ASN A 95 -10.81 1.78 -6.67
N ILE A 96 -10.32 2.97 -7.02
CA ILE A 96 -8.88 3.31 -6.99
C ILE A 96 -8.24 2.90 -5.66
N GLY A 97 -8.89 3.21 -4.53
CA GLY A 97 -8.34 2.86 -3.22
C GLY A 97 -8.17 1.36 -2.98
N TYR A 98 -9.02 0.51 -3.55
CA TYR A 98 -8.86 -0.94 -3.47
C TYR A 98 -7.67 -1.41 -4.32
N THR A 99 -7.61 -0.96 -5.58
CA THR A 99 -6.60 -1.40 -6.56
C THR A 99 -5.21 -0.90 -6.18
N GLU A 100 -5.06 0.40 -5.92
CA GLU A 100 -3.82 1.02 -5.47
C GLU A 100 -3.45 0.51 -4.06
N GLY A 101 -4.44 0.44 -3.16
CA GLY A 101 -4.27 -0.07 -1.79
C GLY A 101 -3.58 -1.42 -1.73
N TRP A 102 -3.98 -2.33 -2.61
CA TRP A 102 -3.37 -3.65 -2.75
C TRP A 102 -1.93 -3.56 -3.22
N ALA A 103 -1.65 -2.77 -4.26
CA ALA A 103 -0.31 -2.65 -4.82
C ALA A 103 0.68 -2.05 -3.79
N MET A 104 0.28 -1.01 -3.06
CA MET A 104 1.08 -0.45 -1.97
C MET A 104 1.23 -1.39 -0.78
N TYR A 105 0.19 -2.18 -0.45
CA TYR A 105 0.33 -3.25 0.54
C TYR A 105 1.37 -4.28 0.10
N CYS A 106 1.39 -4.63 -1.19
CA CYS A 106 2.37 -5.51 -1.78
C CYS A 106 3.79 -4.91 -1.74
N GLU A 107 3.95 -3.60 -1.93
CA GLU A 107 5.22 -2.91 -1.68
C GLU A 107 5.70 -3.08 -0.23
N ASP A 108 4.85 -2.76 0.77
CA ASP A 108 5.20 -2.86 2.19
C ASP A 108 5.67 -4.27 2.56
N VAL A 109 4.97 -5.31 2.12
CA VAL A 109 5.33 -6.68 2.48
C VAL A 109 6.51 -7.21 1.67
N SER A 110 6.73 -6.71 0.45
CA SER A 110 7.82 -7.17 -0.40
C SER A 110 9.19 -6.98 0.24
N TRP A 111 9.38 -5.91 1.02
CA TRP A 111 10.67 -5.61 1.66
C TRP A 111 11.21 -6.76 2.52
N ALA A 112 10.33 -7.62 3.05
CA ALA A 112 10.72 -8.82 3.78
C ALA A 112 11.59 -9.78 2.94
N TYR A 113 11.37 -9.85 1.63
CA TYR A 113 12.12 -10.72 0.71
C TYR A 113 13.32 -10.02 0.04
N SER A 114 13.63 -8.79 0.42
CA SER A 114 14.87 -8.13 -0.01
C SER A 114 16.09 -8.72 0.72
N ASP A 115 17.27 -8.56 0.12
CA ASP A 115 18.55 -8.96 0.74
C ASP A 115 19.08 -7.93 1.76
N LEU A 116 18.28 -6.90 2.07
CA LEU A 116 18.63 -5.86 3.04
C LEU A 116 18.67 -6.44 4.47
N ASN A 117 19.40 -5.75 5.36
CA ASN A 117 19.34 -6.08 6.79
C ASN A 117 17.99 -5.64 7.40
N ASP A 118 17.61 -6.23 8.54
CA ASP A 118 16.31 -5.99 9.18
C ASP A 118 16.02 -4.50 9.46
N GLY A 119 17.05 -3.72 9.83
CA GLY A 119 16.90 -2.29 10.06
C GLY A 119 16.55 -1.53 8.78
N ALA A 120 17.24 -1.83 7.68
CA ALA A 120 16.96 -1.23 6.38
C ALA A 120 15.62 -1.70 5.79
N LYS A 121 15.22 -2.96 6.02
CA LYS A 121 13.89 -3.45 5.65
C LYS A 121 12.80 -2.63 6.32
N GLU A 122 12.90 -2.45 7.64
CA GLU A 122 11.90 -1.70 8.40
C GLU A 122 11.88 -0.21 8.02
N GLU A 123 13.05 0.40 7.79
CA GLU A 123 13.14 1.78 7.29
C GLU A 123 12.41 1.96 5.95
N ASN A 124 12.62 1.05 5.01
CA ASN A 124 11.96 1.12 3.70
C ASN A 124 10.44 0.90 3.80
N ARG A 125 9.99 -0.03 4.65
CA ARG A 125 8.55 -0.23 4.93
C ARG A 125 7.90 1.05 5.46
N ILE A 126 8.52 1.68 6.46
CA ILE A 126 8.06 2.93 7.03
C ILE A 126 8.03 4.03 5.95
N ASN A 127 9.08 4.14 5.14
CA ASN A 127 9.15 5.13 4.07
C ASN A 127 8.04 4.93 3.03
N THR A 128 7.82 3.70 2.55
CA THR A 128 6.67 3.35 1.68
C THR A 128 5.35 3.82 2.28
N ASN A 129 5.09 3.48 3.56
CA ASN A 129 3.84 3.85 4.20
C ASN A 129 3.66 5.37 4.35
N LEU A 130 4.71 6.09 4.75
CA LEU A 130 4.65 7.55 4.91
C LEU A 130 4.46 8.28 3.58
N ASN A 131 5.06 7.79 2.49
CA ASN A 131 4.95 8.41 1.16
C ASN A 131 3.51 8.43 0.64
N TYR A 132 2.68 7.47 1.02
CA TYR A 132 1.27 7.43 0.61
C TYR A 132 0.32 8.02 1.64
N ILE A 133 0.55 7.78 2.94
CA ILE A 133 -0.37 8.21 4.00
C ILE A 133 -0.26 9.72 4.25
N LEU A 134 0.95 10.31 4.25
CA LEU A 134 1.11 11.73 4.57
C LEU A 134 0.47 12.66 3.54
N PRO A 135 0.63 12.45 2.22
CA PRO A 135 -0.04 13.30 1.23
C PRO A 135 -1.56 13.14 1.24
N ALA A 136 -2.08 11.92 1.36
CA ALA A 136 -3.52 11.66 1.50
C ALA A 136 -4.11 12.35 2.73
N GLN A 137 -3.40 12.31 3.85
CA GLN A 137 -3.81 13.00 5.06
C GLN A 137 -3.74 14.52 4.90
N ALA A 138 -2.69 15.04 4.28
CA ALA A 138 -2.55 16.48 4.04
C ALA A 138 -3.69 17.01 3.17
N ASP A 139 -4.07 16.28 2.13
CA ASP A 139 -5.24 16.62 1.30
C ASP A 139 -6.51 16.71 2.16
N PHE A 140 -6.79 15.67 2.96
CA PHE A 140 -7.95 15.69 3.86
C PHE A 140 -7.93 16.86 4.84
N LEU A 141 -6.77 17.19 5.41
CA LEU A 141 -6.61 18.31 6.35
C LEU A 141 -6.82 19.66 5.65
N VAL A 142 -6.26 19.85 4.46
CA VAL A 142 -6.35 21.10 3.69
C VAL A 142 -7.73 21.26 3.06
N ASN A 143 -8.13 20.33 2.19
CA ASN A 143 -9.35 20.43 1.39
C ASN A 143 -10.60 20.02 2.18
N GLY A 144 -10.47 19.07 3.11
CA GLY A 144 -11.59 18.59 3.93
C GLY A 144 -11.80 19.40 5.22
N MET A 145 -10.71 19.76 5.91
CA MET A 145 -10.77 20.47 7.21
C MET A 145 -10.39 21.95 7.13
N GLY A 146 -10.05 22.48 5.97
CA GLY A 146 -9.74 23.89 5.76
C GLY A 146 -8.45 24.34 6.46
N TRP A 147 -7.46 23.46 6.56
CA TRP A 147 -6.16 23.81 7.14
C TRP A 147 -5.35 24.70 6.19
N ASP A 148 -4.70 25.70 6.77
CA ASP A 148 -3.70 26.53 6.09
C ASP A 148 -2.30 25.91 6.19
N GLU A 149 -1.36 26.44 5.39
CA GLU A 149 0.03 25.96 5.35
C GLU A 149 0.68 25.95 6.75
N LYS A 150 0.37 26.95 7.57
CA LYS A 150 0.94 27.08 8.92
C LYS A 150 0.46 25.97 9.85
N LYS A 151 -0.83 25.61 9.80
CA LYS A 151 -1.37 24.48 10.57
C LYS A 151 -0.78 23.16 10.10
N LEU A 152 -0.67 22.97 8.79
CA LEU A 152 -0.06 21.76 8.21
C LEU A 152 1.43 21.64 8.58
N GLY A 153 2.18 22.74 8.51
CA GLY A 153 3.59 22.80 8.90
C GLY A 153 3.81 22.44 10.38
N LYS A 154 2.99 23.00 11.29
CA LYS A 154 3.03 22.63 12.71
C LYS A 154 2.72 21.16 12.95
N TYR A 155 1.79 20.61 12.17
CA TYR A 155 1.47 19.19 12.24
C TYR A 155 2.66 18.34 11.78
N TYR A 156 3.33 18.70 10.70
CA TYR A 156 4.56 18.03 10.26
C TYR A 156 5.68 18.11 11.30
N GLU A 157 5.89 19.27 11.94
CA GLU A 157 6.85 19.40 13.05
C GLU A 157 6.51 18.46 14.21
N SER A 158 5.22 18.28 14.52
CA SER A 158 4.78 17.35 15.57
C SER A 158 5.08 15.88 15.26
N LEU A 159 5.26 15.55 13.97
CA LEU A 159 5.71 14.24 13.50
C LEU A 159 7.23 14.13 13.36
N GLY A 160 7.98 15.20 13.67
CA GLY A 160 9.43 15.28 13.46
C GLY A 160 9.85 15.58 12.01
N LEU A 161 8.91 16.01 11.17
CA LEU A 161 9.16 16.40 9.77
C LEU A 161 9.43 17.90 9.65
N ASN A 162 10.06 18.30 8.55
CA ASN A 162 10.34 19.72 8.29
C ASN A 162 9.05 20.46 7.89
N ALA A 163 8.73 21.55 8.59
CA ALA A 163 7.59 22.41 8.29
C ALA A 163 7.58 22.92 6.84
N SER A 164 8.75 23.12 6.22
CA SER A 164 8.86 23.63 4.85
C SER A 164 8.27 22.67 3.81
N ALA A 165 8.12 21.38 4.13
CA ALA A 165 7.47 20.43 3.24
C ALA A 165 5.97 20.74 3.04
N ALA A 166 5.34 21.45 3.99
CA ALA A 166 3.92 21.78 3.93
C ALA A 166 3.55 22.62 2.71
N SER A 167 4.42 23.54 2.27
CA SER A 167 4.14 24.40 1.10
C SER A 167 4.03 23.59 -0.20
N ASN A 168 4.98 22.67 -0.42
CA ASN A 168 4.97 21.79 -1.60
C ASN A 168 3.74 20.88 -1.60
N VAL A 169 3.43 20.26 -0.46
CA VAL A 169 2.27 19.37 -0.35
C VAL A 169 0.96 20.16 -0.51
N MET A 170 0.85 21.34 0.10
CA MET A 170 -0.34 22.19 -0.03
C MET A 170 -0.58 22.59 -1.49
N SER A 171 0.48 22.96 -2.22
CA SER A 171 0.38 23.27 -3.64
C SER A 171 -0.13 22.06 -4.44
N ALA A 172 0.38 20.85 -4.19
CA ALA A 172 -0.06 19.65 -4.88
C ALA A 172 -1.54 19.31 -4.60
N VAL A 173 -1.93 19.26 -3.32
CA VAL A 173 -3.30 18.84 -2.94
C VAL A 173 -4.36 19.89 -3.26
N THR A 174 -3.99 21.17 -3.40
CA THR A 174 -4.95 22.22 -3.81
C THR A 174 -5.14 22.28 -5.32
N GLN A 175 -4.17 21.82 -6.10
CA GLN A 175 -4.30 21.70 -7.57
C GLN A 175 -5.27 20.58 -7.95
N GLU A 176 -5.20 19.43 -7.27
CA GLU A 176 -6.07 18.27 -7.53
C GLU A 176 -6.70 17.72 -6.24
N PRO A 177 -7.70 18.41 -5.65
CA PRO A 177 -8.31 17.98 -4.40
C PRO A 177 -8.89 16.57 -4.46
N GLY A 178 -8.48 15.72 -3.52
CA GLY A 178 -8.96 14.36 -3.35
C GLY A 178 -8.28 13.32 -4.25
N SER A 179 -7.42 13.71 -5.19
CA SER A 179 -6.80 12.77 -6.13
C SER A 179 -5.87 11.78 -5.45
N ILE A 180 -5.14 12.23 -4.41
CA ILE A 180 -4.16 11.42 -3.68
C ILE A 180 -4.75 10.64 -2.50
N VAL A 181 -5.97 10.99 -2.08
CA VAL A 181 -6.66 10.38 -0.93
C VAL A 181 -6.86 8.86 -1.08
N PRO A 182 -7.30 8.33 -2.24
CA PRO A 182 -7.49 6.89 -2.43
C PRO A 182 -6.24 6.06 -2.12
N TYR A 183 -5.06 6.59 -2.39
CA TYR A 183 -3.80 5.86 -2.21
C TYR A 183 -3.51 5.63 -0.72
N GLY A 184 -3.38 6.71 0.05
CA GLY A 184 -3.11 6.59 1.49
C GLY A 184 -4.23 5.89 2.27
N ILE A 185 -5.50 6.14 1.92
CA ILE A 185 -6.63 5.45 2.55
C ILE A 185 -6.64 3.97 2.19
N GLY A 186 -6.36 3.65 0.93
CA GLY A 186 -6.29 2.28 0.43
C GLY A 186 -5.29 1.45 1.22
N LEU A 187 -4.03 1.89 1.25
CA LEU A 187 -2.97 1.24 2.03
C LEU A 187 -3.36 1.07 3.51
N THR A 188 -3.93 2.13 4.11
CA THR A 188 -4.38 2.08 5.51
C THR A 188 -5.43 1.00 5.75
N TYR A 189 -6.39 0.81 4.83
CA TYR A 189 -7.40 -0.25 4.94
C TYR A 189 -6.77 -1.65 4.84
N TYR A 190 -5.86 -1.88 3.90
CA TYR A 190 -5.20 -3.20 3.77
C TYR A 190 -4.36 -3.55 5.01
N LEU A 191 -3.59 -2.60 5.53
CA LEU A 191 -2.85 -2.78 6.79
C LEU A 191 -3.81 -3.05 7.97
N HIS A 192 -4.94 -2.35 8.01
CA HIS A 192 -5.95 -2.56 9.04
C HIS A 192 -6.62 -3.93 8.96
N PHE A 193 -7.00 -4.40 7.77
CA PHE A 193 -7.57 -5.74 7.59
C PHE A 193 -6.58 -6.83 8.03
N ARG A 194 -5.29 -6.64 7.73
CA ARG A 194 -4.23 -7.56 8.17
C ARG A 194 -4.11 -7.57 9.69
N ASP A 195 -4.08 -6.40 10.34
CA ASP A 195 -4.02 -6.28 11.80
C ASP A 195 -5.24 -6.94 12.48
N GLN A 196 -6.45 -6.69 11.96
CA GLN A 196 -7.67 -7.35 12.43
C GLN A 196 -7.56 -8.87 12.33
N ALA A 197 -7.12 -9.39 11.18
CA ALA A 197 -7.01 -10.83 10.94
C ALA A 197 -5.95 -11.48 11.83
N GLN A 198 -4.77 -10.87 11.95
CA GLN A 198 -3.69 -11.35 12.82
C GLN A 198 -4.11 -11.35 14.29
N SER A 199 -4.76 -10.28 14.74
CA SER A 199 -5.25 -10.15 16.11
C SER A 199 -6.36 -11.17 16.43
N ALA A 200 -7.28 -11.41 15.50
CA ALA A 200 -8.42 -12.30 15.71
C ALA A 200 -8.06 -13.79 15.64
N LEU A 201 -7.14 -14.17 14.74
CA LEU A 201 -6.77 -15.57 14.51
C LEU A 201 -5.53 -16.00 15.28
N GLY A 202 -4.63 -15.07 15.63
CA GLY A 202 -3.39 -15.35 16.34
C GLY A 202 -2.59 -16.46 15.64
N LYS A 203 -2.37 -17.58 16.34
CA LYS A 203 -1.63 -18.73 15.77
C LYS A 203 -2.34 -19.43 14.60
N LYS A 204 -3.63 -19.19 14.40
CA LYS A 204 -4.40 -19.71 13.25
C LYS A 204 -4.33 -18.79 12.04
N TYR A 205 -3.69 -17.62 12.16
CA TYR A 205 -3.56 -16.70 11.04
C TYR A 205 -2.73 -17.34 9.93
N ASP A 206 -3.34 -17.46 8.76
CA ASP A 206 -2.69 -17.91 7.54
C ASP A 206 -2.71 -16.74 6.54
N VAL A 207 -1.52 -16.22 6.24
CA VAL A 207 -1.33 -15.07 5.34
C VAL A 207 -1.73 -15.39 3.91
N VAL A 208 -1.56 -16.63 3.46
CA VAL A 208 -1.91 -17.08 2.11
C VAL A 208 -3.43 -17.03 1.95
N GLU A 209 -4.16 -17.55 2.93
CA GLU A 209 -5.62 -17.55 2.92
C GLU A 209 -6.21 -16.15 3.15
N PHE A 210 -5.54 -15.31 3.96
CA PHE A 210 -5.90 -13.89 4.10
C PHE A 210 -5.76 -13.15 2.75
N ASN A 211 -4.63 -13.30 2.07
CA ASN A 211 -4.39 -12.69 0.75
C ASN A 211 -5.37 -13.24 -0.30
N ARG A 212 -5.68 -14.54 -0.26
CA ARG A 212 -6.72 -15.15 -1.11
C ARG A 212 -8.08 -14.48 -0.88
N MET A 213 -8.49 -14.25 0.37
CA MET A 213 -9.76 -13.58 0.69
C MET A 213 -9.82 -12.17 0.10
N LEU A 214 -8.72 -11.40 0.23
CA LEU A 214 -8.65 -10.06 -0.34
C LEU A 214 -8.87 -10.10 -1.86
N LEU A 215 -8.26 -11.05 -2.57
CA LEU A 215 -8.28 -11.14 -4.03
C LEU A 215 -9.56 -11.72 -4.65
N THR A 216 -10.19 -12.70 -3.97
CA THR A 216 -11.19 -13.60 -4.58
C THR A 216 -12.39 -12.90 -5.21
N HIS A 217 -12.87 -11.81 -4.62
CA HIS A 217 -14.03 -11.09 -5.17
C HIS A 217 -13.67 -9.90 -6.07
N GLY A 218 -12.38 -9.68 -6.32
CA GLY A 218 -11.87 -8.58 -7.13
C GLY A 218 -12.20 -7.21 -6.55
N ASP A 219 -12.09 -6.19 -7.40
CA ASP A 219 -12.31 -4.79 -7.06
C ASP A 219 -13.71 -4.56 -6.45
N ARG A 220 -13.73 -4.01 -5.24
CA ARG A 220 -14.95 -3.70 -4.50
C ARG A 220 -14.73 -2.62 -3.43
N PRO A 221 -15.79 -1.90 -3.04
CA PRO A 221 -15.75 -0.98 -1.91
C PRO A 221 -15.27 -1.65 -0.61
N PHE A 222 -14.58 -0.89 0.24
CA PHE A 222 -13.99 -1.42 1.48
C PHE A 222 -15.00 -1.92 2.51
N ASP A 223 -16.24 -1.42 2.51
CA ASP A 223 -17.30 -1.96 3.36
C ASP A 223 -17.70 -3.40 2.95
N ILE A 224 -17.54 -3.74 1.68
CA ILE A 224 -17.73 -5.12 1.19
C ILE A 224 -16.51 -5.98 1.56
N VAL A 225 -15.29 -5.45 1.43
CA VAL A 225 -14.07 -6.16 1.89
C VAL A 225 -14.15 -6.46 3.39
N GLN A 226 -14.62 -5.52 4.21
CA GLN A 226 -14.81 -5.73 5.65
C GLN A 226 -15.80 -6.88 5.93
N LYS A 227 -16.90 -6.97 5.19
CA LYS A 227 -17.86 -8.08 5.33
C LYS A 227 -17.26 -9.43 4.91
N ASP A 228 -16.41 -9.44 3.89
CA ASP A 228 -15.70 -10.66 3.49
C ASP A 228 -14.69 -11.09 4.55
N LEU A 229 -13.98 -10.13 5.15
CA LEU A 229 -13.08 -10.37 6.28
C LEU A 229 -13.85 -10.95 7.47
N GLU A 230 -14.99 -10.37 7.85
CA GLU A 230 -15.84 -10.89 8.94
C GLU A 230 -16.21 -12.37 8.70
N LYS A 231 -16.70 -12.70 7.50
CA LYS A 231 -17.02 -14.09 7.12
C LYS A 231 -15.81 -15.01 7.16
N TYR A 232 -14.66 -14.54 6.67
CA TYR A 232 -13.40 -15.30 6.71
C TYR A 232 -13.00 -15.59 8.16
N LEU A 233 -13.05 -14.61 9.06
CA LEU A 233 -12.72 -14.79 10.47
C LEU A 233 -13.65 -15.78 11.17
N GLU A 234 -14.96 -15.71 10.89
CA GLU A 234 -15.94 -16.68 11.38
C GLU A 234 -15.62 -18.11 10.89
N ALA A 235 -15.38 -18.28 9.59
CA ALA A 235 -15.06 -19.57 8.99
C ALA A 235 -13.73 -20.16 9.50
N SER A 236 -12.74 -19.31 9.79
CA SER A 236 -11.44 -19.69 10.34
C SER A 236 -11.44 -19.89 11.86
N GLY A 237 -12.59 -19.75 12.52
CA GLY A 237 -12.77 -20.02 13.94
C GLY A 237 -12.08 -19.00 14.85
N ALA A 238 -12.18 -17.71 14.50
CA ALA A 238 -11.80 -16.61 15.37
C ALA A 238 -12.64 -16.61 16.66
N SER A 239 -12.02 -16.22 17.79
CA SER A 239 -12.73 -16.06 19.06
C SER A 239 -13.65 -14.83 18.99
N ALA A 240 -14.89 -14.93 19.51
CA ALA A 240 -15.92 -13.88 19.49
C ALA A 240 -15.58 -12.57 20.25
N THR A 241 -14.32 -12.39 20.66
CA THR A 241 -13.82 -11.20 21.35
C THR A 241 -13.31 -10.10 20.39
N THR A 242 -13.56 -10.24 19.09
CA THR A 242 -13.14 -9.29 18.07
C THR A 242 -13.80 -7.92 18.28
N PRO A 243 -13.09 -6.78 18.14
CA PRO A 243 -13.71 -5.47 18.23
C PRO A 243 -14.81 -5.35 17.17
N SER A 244 -16.05 -5.20 17.63
CA SER A 244 -17.24 -4.97 16.81
C SER A 244 -17.01 -3.89 15.74
N SER A 245 -17.46 -4.19 14.52
CA SER A 245 -17.53 -3.35 13.32
C SER A 245 -18.40 -2.08 13.43
N ASN A 246 -18.93 -1.75 14.61
CA ASN A 246 -19.73 -0.55 14.87
C ASN A 246 -18.92 0.69 15.26
N LYS A 247 -17.58 0.65 15.21
CA LYS A 247 -16.77 1.86 15.33
C LYS A 247 -16.37 2.31 13.93
N PRO A 248 -16.71 3.54 13.51
CA PRO A 248 -16.27 4.04 12.22
C PRO A 248 -14.74 3.93 12.15
N PHE A 249 -14.25 3.35 11.05
CA PHE A 249 -12.84 3.26 10.67
C PHE A 249 -12.13 4.61 10.83
N VAL A 250 -12.87 5.70 10.58
CA VAL A 250 -12.48 7.07 10.89
C VAL A 250 -13.23 7.56 12.13
N ASN A 251 -12.57 7.53 13.29
CA ASN A 251 -12.94 8.42 14.40
C ASN A 251 -12.02 9.66 14.31
N PRO A 252 -12.55 10.86 14.00
CA PRO A 252 -11.73 12.07 13.88
C PRO A 252 -10.86 12.35 15.12
N GLY A 253 -11.31 11.93 16.31
CA GLY A 253 -10.57 12.05 17.56
C GLY A 253 -9.48 10.99 17.79
N LYS A 254 -9.38 9.96 16.94
CA LYS A 254 -8.38 8.87 17.03
C LYS A 254 -7.48 8.71 15.80
N ILE A 255 -7.69 9.48 14.73
CA ILE A 255 -6.70 9.63 13.64
C ILE A 255 -5.35 10.04 14.25
N GLY A 256 -5.39 10.98 15.21
CA GLY A 256 -4.21 11.36 15.98
C GLY A 256 -3.59 10.21 16.77
N LEU A 257 -4.36 9.18 17.16
CA LEU A 257 -3.83 8.03 17.92
C LEU A 257 -3.06 7.05 17.03
N TRP A 258 -3.56 6.76 15.83
CA TRP A 258 -2.91 5.85 14.87
C TRP A 258 -1.69 6.50 14.21
N VAL A 259 -1.79 7.80 13.90
CA VAL A 259 -0.65 8.62 13.52
C VAL A 259 0.34 8.76 14.68
N SER A 260 -0.13 8.93 15.92
CA SER A 260 0.78 8.96 17.08
C SER A 260 1.46 7.64 17.34
N LEU A 261 0.83 6.49 17.02
CA LEU A 261 1.46 5.17 17.13
C LEU A 261 2.57 5.03 16.08
N ALA A 262 2.31 5.43 14.82
CA ALA A 262 3.33 5.49 13.78
C ALA A 262 4.47 6.48 14.13
N ALA A 263 4.14 7.67 14.65
CA ALA A 263 5.11 8.66 15.10
C ALA A 263 5.89 8.21 16.36
N THR A 264 5.26 7.47 17.28
CA THR A 264 5.93 6.92 18.46
C THR A 264 6.90 5.81 18.06
N VAL A 265 6.53 4.95 17.10
CA VAL A 265 7.44 3.97 16.50
C VAL A 265 8.60 4.67 15.78
N LEU A 266 8.32 5.73 15.02
CA LEU A 266 9.35 6.55 14.34
C LEU A 266 10.31 7.21 15.35
N ILE A 267 9.79 7.79 16.43
CA ILE A 267 10.58 8.38 17.51
C ILE A 267 11.44 7.31 18.19
N LEU A 268 10.90 6.11 18.46
CA LEU A 268 11.65 5.01 19.04
C LEU A 268 12.76 4.51 18.10
N VAL A 269 12.51 4.42 16.79
CA VAL A 269 13.51 4.05 15.78
C VAL A 269 14.62 5.11 15.68
N VAL A 270 14.26 6.40 15.60
CA VAL A 270 15.24 7.50 15.54
C VAL A 270 16.08 7.57 16.82
N VAL A 271 15.45 7.43 17.99
CA VAL A 271 16.15 7.37 19.29
C VAL A 271 17.06 6.14 19.37
N PHE A 272 16.62 4.98 18.88
CA PHE A 272 17.42 3.76 18.87
C PHE A 272 18.63 3.84 17.93
N VAL A 273 18.44 4.35 16.71
CA VAL A 273 19.51 4.58 15.72
C VAL A 273 20.54 5.60 16.23
N ARG A 274 20.08 6.69 16.85
CA ARG A 274 20.94 7.70 17.44
C ARG A 274 21.78 7.15 18.61
N LYS A 275 21.15 6.40 19.51
CA LYS A 275 21.84 5.76 20.66
C LYS A 275 22.85 4.71 20.21
N ARG A 276 22.58 3.98 19.11
CA ARG A 276 23.52 3.01 18.52
C ARG A 276 24.72 3.70 17.86
N ARG A 277 24.52 4.86 17.23
CA ARG A 277 25.63 5.68 16.70
C ARG A 277 26.51 6.21 17.83
N GLU A 278 25.93 6.77 18.89
CA GLU A 278 26.70 7.30 20.04
C GLU A 278 27.54 6.22 20.75
N ASN A 279 27.06 4.98 20.82
CA ASN A 279 27.81 3.86 21.41
C ASN A 279 28.92 3.27 20.52
N ASN A 280 28.90 3.52 19.21
CA ASN A 280 29.95 3.06 18.27
C ASN A 280 31.11 4.06 18.13
N TYR A 281 31.02 5.23 18.79
CA TYR A 281 32.06 6.27 18.85
C TYR A 281 32.68 6.41 20.26
N GLN A 282 32.44 5.46 21.15
CA GLN A 282 33.12 5.28 22.44
C GLN A 282 34.01 4.04 22.37
#